data_AF-A0A225V8W7-F1
#
_entry.id   AF-A0A225V8W7-F1
#
_cell.length_a   1.000
_cell.length_b   1.000
_cell.length_c   1.000
_cell.angle_alpha   90.00
_cell.angle_beta   90.00
_cell.angle_gamma   90.00
#
_symmetry.space_group_name_H-M   'P 1'
#
loop_
_entity.id
_entity.type
_entity.pdbx_description
1 polymer ?
#
loop_
_entity_poly.entity_id
_entity_poly.type
_entity_poly.pdbx_seq_one_letter_code
_entity_poly.pdbx_strand_id
1 'polypeptide(L)'
;KQKKKQRRSSVTHLHMTWFTWYAQEPRIWQAAISKQQKSDAKQLVAFMKLFLDDGFRLNTQTPDYRYRVLHLGKRVEASVLAFLEEPKIASCGAGTILKHLRTLHRSGDLNDRIERHQRRLQADPVGDPAPGYTQDVLEIVS
;
A
#
# COMPACT_ATOMS: atom_id res chain seq x y z
N LYS A 1 -17.81 20.40 24.72
CA LYS A 1 -17.86 19.06 24.05
C LYS A 1 -18.09 19.27 22.56
N GLN A 2 -17.03 19.32 21.73
CA GLN A 2 -17.21 19.48 20.28
C GLN A 2 -17.35 18.12 19.60
N LYS A 3 -18.52 17.90 19.01
CA LYS A 3 -18.87 16.78 18.13
C LYS A 3 -17.83 16.72 17.00
N LYS A 4 -17.00 15.67 16.96
CA LYS A 4 -16.19 15.36 15.79
C LYS A 4 -17.14 15.13 14.61
N LYS A 5 -17.15 16.06 13.65
CA LYS A 5 -17.72 15.82 12.32
C LYS A 5 -17.01 14.58 11.77
N GLN A 6 -17.70 13.44 11.78
CA GLN A 6 -17.32 12.30 10.97
C GLN A 6 -17.33 12.80 9.52
N ARG A 7 -16.12 13.06 9.01
CA ARG A 7 -15.92 13.34 7.60
C ARG A 7 -16.32 12.05 6.89
N ARG A 8 -17.45 12.08 6.19
CA ARG A 8 -17.91 11.02 5.28
C ARG A 8 -16.67 10.49 4.57
N SER A 9 -16.28 9.27 4.89
CA SER A 9 -15.21 8.57 4.22
C SER A 9 -15.69 8.30 2.81
N SER A 10 -15.37 9.20 1.88
CA SER A 10 -15.35 8.85 0.46
C SER A 10 -14.59 7.53 0.35
N VAL A 11 -15.16 6.56 -0.37
CA VAL A 11 -14.50 5.27 -0.61
C VAL A 11 -13.14 5.56 -1.26
N THR A 12 -12.08 5.59 -0.45
CA THR A 12 -10.73 5.73 -0.96
C THR A 12 -10.35 4.36 -1.46
N HIS A 13 -10.28 4.23 -2.79
CA HIS A 13 -9.75 3.05 -3.46
C HIS A 13 -8.28 2.82 -3.09
N LEU A 14 -7.81 1.58 -3.08
CA LEU A 14 -6.43 1.27 -2.69
C LEU A 14 -5.42 1.94 -3.60
N HIS A 15 -5.69 1.98 -4.91
CA HIS A 15 -4.84 2.65 -5.90
C HIS A 15 -4.70 4.15 -5.62
N MET A 16 -5.66 4.80 -4.95
CA MET A 16 -5.52 6.20 -4.54
C MET A 16 -4.52 6.37 -3.40
N THR A 17 -4.44 5.42 -2.47
CA THR A 17 -3.40 5.44 -1.42
C THR A 17 -2.03 5.16 -2.04
N TRP A 18 -1.94 4.19 -2.95
CA TRP A 18 -0.74 3.93 -3.73
C TRP A 18 -0.29 5.17 -4.53
N PHE A 19 -1.23 5.81 -5.23
CA PHE A 19 -0.95 7.00 -6.02
C PHE A 19 -0.52 8.18 -5.14
N THR A 20 -1.18 8.42 -4.00
CA THR A 20 -0.78 9.51 -3.12
C THR A 20 0.59 9.25 -2.50
N TRP A 21 0.91 8.00 -2.15
CA TRP A 21 2.25 7.61 -1.70
C TRP A 21 3.31 7.91 -2.77
N TYR A 22 3.07 7.48 -4.01
CA TYR A 22 4.06 7.53 -5.09
C TYR A 22 3.94 8.71 -6.06
N ALA A 23 2.97 9.60 -5.99
CA ALA A 23 2.81 10.65 -7.00
C ALA A 23 2.26 11.96 -6.45
N GLN A 24 1.94 12.03 -5.15
CA GLN A 24 1.60 13.31 -4.54
C GLN A 24 2.85 14.18 -4.38
N GLU A 25 2.69 15.48 -4.58
CA GLU A 25 3.70 16.50 -4.30
C GLU A 25 3.17 17.42 -3.19
N PRO A 26 3.90 17.57 -2.07
CA PRO A 26 5.04 16.76 -1.65
C PRO A 26 4.64 15.29 -1.39
N ARG A 27 5.62 14.38 -1.48
CA ARG A 27 5.41 12.94 -1.22
C ARG A 27 4.86 12.73 0.18
N ILE A 28 4.03 11.70 0.41
CA ILE A 28 3.41 11.47 1.74
C ILE A 28 4.45 11.38 2.86
N TRP A 29 5.61 10.75 2.62
CA TRP A 29 6.68 10.68 3.62
C TRP A 29 7.28 12.06 3.95
N GLN A 30 7.23 13.02 3.03
CA GLN A 30 7.68 14.42 3.19
C GLN A 30 6.56 15.39 3.57
N ALA A 31 5.29 15.05 3.33
CA ALA A 31 4.16 15.96 3.48
C ALA A 31 3.85 16.32 4.94
N ALA A 32 3.33 17.52 5.20
CA ALA A 32 2.92 17.98 6.54
C ALA A 32 1.52 17.44 6.92
N ILE A 33 1.33 16.13 6.87
CA ILE A 33 0.08 15.44 7.28
C ILE A 33 0.24 14.74 8.63
N SER A 34 -0.88 14.30 9.23
CA SER A 34 -0.82 13.64 10.55
C SER A 34 0.01 12.36 10.52
N LYS A 35 0.73 12.08 11.63
CA LYS A 35 1.54 10.87 11.79
C LYS A 35 0.72 9.59 11.59
N GLN A 36 -0.54 9.59 12.05
CA GLN A 36 -1.45 8.47 11.87
C GLN A 36 -1.74 8.21 10.39
N GLN A 37 -2.08 9.24 9.61
CA GLN A 37 -2.33 9.10 8.18
C GLN A 37 -1.10 8.61 7.43
N LYS A 38 0.10 9.09 7.77
CA LYS A 38 1.35 8.57 7.19
C LYS A 38 1.55 7.10 7.51
N SER A 39 1.33 6.71 8.76
CA SER A 39 1.52 5.32 9.22
C SER A 39 0.53 4.37 8.53
N ASP A 40 -0.75 4.74 8.46
CA ASP A 40 -1.77 3.93 7.80
C ASP A 40 -1.51 3.81 6.30
N ALA A 41 -1.15 4.92 5.62
CA ALA A 41 -0.76 4.88 4.21
C ALA A 41 0.48 4.02 3.97
N LYS A 42 1.51 4.16 4.82
CA LYS A 42 2.74 3.36 4.74
C LYS A 42 2.45 1.87 4.88
N GLN A 43 1.69 1.48 5.89
CA GLN A 43 1.33 0.06 6.11
C GLN A 43 0.46 -0.48 4.97
N LEU A 44 -0.51 0.29 4.50
CA LEU A 44 -1.36 -0.15 3.40
C LEU A 44 -0.55 -0.35 2.12
N VAL A 45 0.34 0.58 1.79
CA VAL A 45 1.23 0.45 0.63
C VAL A 45 2.17 -0.74 0.79
N ALA A 46 2.69 -0.99 1.99
CA ALA A 46 3.52 -2.17 2.25
C ALA A 46 2.76 -3.48 1.99
N PHE A 47 1.52 -3.59 2.48
CA PHE A 47 0.68 -4.75 2.17
C PHE A 47 0.41 -4.85 0.67
N MET A 48 0.11 -3.75 0.00
CA MET A 48 -0.10 -3.72 -1.45
C MET A 48 1.12 -4.26 -2.22
N LYS A 49 2.35 -3.94 -1.81
CA LYS A 49 3.57 -4.46 -2.45
C LYS A 49 3.69 -5.98 -2.40
N LEU A 50 3.11 -6.65 -1.39
CA LEU A 50 3.11 -8.11 -1.27
C LEU A 50 2.35 -8.82 -2.42
N PHE A 51 1.51 -8.08 -3.15
CA PHE A 51 0.72 -8.58 -4.28
C PHE A 51 1.36 -8.27 -5.65
N LEU A 52 2.61 -7.78 -5.63
CA LEU A 52 3.43 -7.64 -6.82
C LEU A 52 4.33 -8.85 -6.95
N ASP A 53 3.75 -9.95 -7.44
CA ASP A 53 4.45 -11.22 -7.59
C ASP A 53 5.67 -11.12 -8.51
N ASP A 54 5.77 -10.13 -9.41
CA ASP A 54 6.93 -9.88 -10.27
C ASP A 54 7.86 -8.79 -9.73
N GLY A 55 7.52 -8.18 -8.59
CA GLY A 55 8.11 -6.89 -8.18
C GLY A 55 7.61 -5.73 -9.03
N PHE A 56 8.26 -4.57 -8.91
CA PHE A 56 7.95 -3.39 -9.70
C PHE A 56 9.13 -2.43 -9.79
N ARG A 57 9.13 -1.58 -10.82
CA ARG A 57 10.10 -0.49 -10.98
C ARG A 57 9.39 0.80 -11.32
N LEU A 58 9.65 1.86 -10.55
CA LEU A 58 9.07 3.19 -10.77
C LEU A 58 10.18 4.23 -10.88
N ASN A 59 10.48 4.67 -12.12
CA ASN A 59 11.47 5.72 -12.38
C ASN A 59 10.81 7.10 -12.35
N THR A 60 11.16 7.92 -11.35
CA THR A 60 10.61 9.28 -11.15
C THR A 60 10.95 10.26 -12.26
N GLN A 61 11.94 9.95 -13.12
CA GLN A 61 12.39 10.83 -14.20
C GLN A 61 11.62 10.61 -15.51
N THR A 62 10.78 9.57 -15.61
CA THR A 62 10.04 9.32 -16.86
C THR A 62 8.81 10.23 -16.96
N PRO A 63 8.49 10.76 -18.15
CA PRO A 63 7.32 11.63 -18.34
C PRO A 63 5.99 10.92 -18.05
N ASP A 64 5.96 9.59 -18.17
CA ASP A 64 4.80 8.73 -17.90
C ASP A 64 4.74 8.24 -16.44
N TYR A 65 5.59 8.75 -15.55
CA TYR A 65 5.71 8.27 -14.16
C TYR A 65 4.37 8.18 -13.43
N ARG A 66 3.59 9.28 -13.42
CA ARG A 66 2.28 9.34 -12.73
C ARG A 66 1.30 8.33 -13.30
N TYR A 67 1.33 8.13 -14.63
CA TYR A 67 0.50 7.13 -15.31
C TYR A 67 0.89 5.71 -14.89
N ARG A 68 2.20 5.40 -14.87
CA ARG A 68 2.71 4.10 -14.38
C ARG A 68 2.33 3.83 -12.93
N VAL A 69 2.47 4.83 -12.06
CA VAL A 69 2.05 4.74 -10.65
C VAL A 69 0.56 4.40 -10.55
N LEU A 70 -0.29 5.10 -11.31
CA LEU A 70 -1.73 4.86 -11.30
C LEU A 70 -2.08 3.46 -11.83
N HIS A 71 -1.51 3.07 -12.96
CA HIS A 71 -1.76 1.78 -13.61
C HIS A 71 -1.33 0.62 -12.69
N LEU A 72 -0.13 0.72 -12.11
CA LEU A 72 0.37 -0.26 -11.16
C LEU A 72 -0.51 -0.34 -9.91
N GLY A 73 -0.90 0.81 -9.34
CA GLY A 73 -1.80 0.86 -8.19
C GLY A 73 -3.14 0.16 -8.44
N LYS A 74 -3.72 0.31 -9.64
CA LYS A 74 -4.95 -0.39 -10.04
C LYS A 74 -4.76 -1.90 -10.19
N ARG A 75 -3.64 -2.33 -10.80
CA ARG A 75 -3.30 -3.76 -10.92
C ARG A 75 -3.16 -4.40 -9.55
N VAL A 76 -2.45 -3.75 -8.63
CA VAL A 76 -2.26 -4.24 -7.26
C VAL A 76 -3.57 -4.26 -6.47
N GLU A 77 -4.40 -3.23 -6.61
CA GLU A 77 -5.73 -3.24 -6.00
C GLU A 77 -6.55 -4.44 -6.48
N ALA A 78 -6.56 -4.73 -7.77
CA ALA A 78 -7.24 -5.91 -8.29
C ALA A 78 -6.69 -7.21 -7.69
N SER A 79 -5.37 -7.36 -7.57
CA SER A 79 -4.74 -8.53 -6.93
C SER A 79 -5.10 -8.67 -5.45
N VAL A 80 -5.10 -7.56 -4.69
CA VAL A 80 -5.51 -7.55 -3.28
C VAL A 80 -6.98 -7.97 -3.17
N LEU A 81 -7.87 -7.37 -3.97
CA LEU A 81 -9.29 -7.67 -3.91
C LEU A 81 -9.60 -9.11 -4.33
N ALA A 82 -8.89 -9.64 -5.34
CA ALA A 82 -9.02 -11.03 -5.75
C ALA A 82 -8.58 -11.99 -4.63
N PHE A 83 -7.48 -11.69 -3.94
CA PHE A 83 -7.01 -12.49 -2.81
C PHE A 83 -7.97 -12.46 -1.62
N LEU A 84 -8.67 -11.35 -1.42
CA LEU A 84 -9.66 -11.23 -0.36
C LEU A 84 -11.00 -11.92 -0.70
N GLU A 85 -11.12 -12.58 -1.86
CA GLU A 85 -12.22 -13.45 -2.32
C GLU A 85 -13.66 -13.00 -1.95
N GLU A 86 -13.93 -11.69 -1.92
CA GLU A 86 -15.21 -11.18 -1.43
C GLU A 86 -15.70 -9.99 -2.27
N PRO A 87 -16.81 -10.15 -3.02
CA PRO A 87 -17.51 -9.03 -3.65
C PRO A 87 -17.91 -7.94 -2.64
N LYS A 88 -18.06 -8.28 -1.35
CA LYS A 88 -18.39 -7.34 -0.27
C LYS A 88 -17.20 -6.49 0.17
N ILE A 89 -15.97 -7.00 0.08
CA ILE A 89 -14.75 -6.25 0.45
C ILE A 89 -14.39 -5.22 -0.61
N ALA A 90 -14.70 -5.48 -1.89
CA ALA A 90 -14.50 -4.52 -2.98
C ALA A 90 -15.27 -3.20 -2.80
N SER A 91 -16.39 -3.22 -2.05
CA SER A 91 -17.14 -2.01 -1.70
C SER A 91 -16.67 -1.33 -0.39
N CYS A 92 -15.68 -1.91 0.29
CA CYS A 92 -15.16 -1.37 1.54
C CYS A 92 -14.06 -0.33 1.29
N GLY A 93 -14.05 0.75 2.08
CA GLY A 93 -12.98 1.76 2.00
C GLY A 93 -11.61 1.20 2.44
N ALA A 94 -10.53 1.85 1.99
CA ALA A 94 -9.14 1.50 2.34
C ALA A 94 -8.89 1.19 3.82
N GLY A 95 -9.55 1.88 4.74
CA GLY A 95 -9.40 1.63 6.18
C GLY A 95 -9.90 0.25 6.64
N THR A 96 -11.00 -0.23 6.06
CA THR A 96 -11.53 -1.57 6.36
C THR A 96 -10.61 -2.65 5.78
N ILE A 97 -10.14 -2.45 4.55
CA ILE A 97 -9.19 -3.36 3.91
C ILE A 97 -7.89 -3.43 4.71
N LEU A 98 -7.34 -2.28 5.14
CA LEU A 98 -6.16 -2.24 6.00
C LEU A 98 -6.38 -2.99 7.32
N LYS A 99 -7.56 -2.86 7.94
CA LYS A 99 -7.88 -3.61 9.16
C LYS A 99 -7.89 -5.12 8.90
N HIS A 100 -8.44 -5.56 7.76
CA HIS A 100 -8.48 -6.98 7.41
C HIS A 100 -7.08 -7.53 7.10
N LEU A 101 -6.28 -6.81 6.32
CA LEU A 101 -4.88 -7.17 6.05
C LEU A 101 -4.04 -7.26 7.33
N ARG A 102 -4.27 -6.38 8.33
CA ARG A 102 -3.64 -6.48 9.65
C ARG A 102 -4.05 -7.74 10.41
N THR A 103 -5.28 -8.22 10.25
CA THR A 103 -5.72 -9.48 10.86
C THR A 103 -5.00 -10.66 10.22
N LEU A 104 -4.97 -10.72 8.88
CA LEU A 104 -4.27 -11.75 8.12
C LEU A 104 -2.76 -11.78 8.40
N HIS A 105 -2.15 -10.59 8.58
CA HIS A 105 -0.76 -10.49 9.01
C HIS A 105 -0.55 -11.12 10.38
N ARG A 106 -1.41 -10.80 11.35
CA ARG A 106 -1.31 -11.34 12.72
C ARG A 106 -1.53 -12.84 12.80
N SER A 107 -2.32 -13.43 11.91
CA SER A 107 -2.51 -14.88 11.82
C SER A 107 -1.39 -15.61 11.06
N GLY A 108 -0.46 -14.88 10.45
CA GLY A 108 0.62 -15.46 9.64
C GLY A 108 0.22 -15.79 8.19
N ASP A 109 -1.02 -15.52 7.79
CA ASP A 109 -1.55 -15.84 6.44
C ASP A 109 -0.84 -15.08 5.30
N LEU A 110 -0.07 -14.03 5.65
CA LEU A 110 0.73 -13.25 4.71
C LEU A 110 2.23 -13.62 4.72
N ASN A 111 2.66 -14.56 5.57
CA ASN A 111 4.08 -14.88 5.77
C ASN A 111 4.80 -15.27 4.48
N ASP A 112 4.22 -16.15 3.66
CA ASP A 112 4.83 -16.57 2.39
C ASP A 112 5.04 -15.39 1.43
N ARG A 113 4.11 -14.43 1.43
CA ARG A 113 4.21 -13.23 0.60
C ARG A 113 5.24 -12.25 1.16
N ILE A 114 5.33 -12.11 2.48
CA ILE A 114 6.34 -11.29 3.16
C ILE A 114 7.73 -11.84 2.84
N GLU A 115 7.96 -13.14 3.01
CA GLU A 115 9.24 -13.77 2.73
C GLU A 115 9.63 -13.62 1.25
N ARG A 116 8.68 -13.82 0.33
CA ARG A 116 8.90 -13.59 -1.11
C ARG A 116 9.26 -12.14 -1.40
N HIS A 117 8.60 -11.17 -0.77
CA HIS A 117 8.88 -9.75 -0.95
C HIS A 117 10.27 -9.38 -0.41
N GLN A 118 10.64 -9.85 0.78
CA GLN A 118 11.95 -9.61 1.38
C GLN A 118 13.08 -10.19 0.53
N ARG A 119 12.93 -11.42 0.01
CA ARG A 119 13.88 -12.01 -0.94
C ARG A 119 14.07 -11.15 -2.19
N ARG A 120 13.01 -10.50 -2.68
CA ARG A 120 13.09 -9.59 -3.84
C ARG A 120 13.85 -8.30 -3.52
N LEU A 121 13.61 -7.71 -2.35
CA LEU A 121 14.33 -6.51 -1.92
C LEU A 121 15.85 -6.75 -1.85
N GLN A 122 16.26 -7.96 -1.47
CA GLN A 122 17.68 -8.36 -1.47
C GLN A 122 18.25 -8.53 -2.89
N ALA A 123 17.42 -8.93 -3.87
CA ALA A 123 17.87 -9.23 -5.23
C ALA A 123 17.88 -8.00 -6.17
N ASP A 124 16.92 -7.09 -6.06
CA ASP A 124 16.86 -5.87 -6.90
C ASP A 124 16.34 -4.66 -6.09
N PRO A 125 17.21 -3.98 -5.33
CA PRO A 125 16.83 -2.86 -4.47
C PRO A 125 16.46 -1.57 -5.23
N VAL A 126 16.67 -1.48 -6.55
CA VAL A 126 16.63 -0.21 -7.31
C VAL A 126 15.22 0.15 -7.81
N GLY A 127 14.22 -0.71 -7.61
CA GLY A 127 12.88 -0.54 -8.19
C GLY A 127 11.93 0.44 -7.50
N ASP A 128 12.12 0.69 -6.20
CA ASP A 128 11.16 1.44 -5.37
C ASP A 128 11.69 2.85 -5.02
N PRO A 129 11.05 3.93 -5.49
CA PRO A 129 11.49 5.30 -5.23
C PRO A 129 11.17 5.79 -3.80
N ALA A 130 10.45 5.01 -2.99
CA ALA A 130 10.21 5.33 -1.59
C ALA A 130 11.47 5.05 -0.75
N PRO A 131 11.74 5.79 0.34
CA PRO A 131 12.90 5.57 1.20
C PRO A 131 12.96 4.15 1.78
N GLY A 132 14.17 3.59 1.95
CA GLY A 132 14.38 2.21 2.42
C GLY A 132 13.64 1.84 3.72
N TYR A 133 13.56 2.76 4.68
CA TYR A 133 12.82 2.56 5.95
C TYR A 133 11.29 2.40 5.78
N THR A 134 10.78 2.53 4.55
CA THR A 134 9.38 2.32 4.19
C THR A 134 9.14 1.11 3.30
N GLN A 135 10.21 0.43 2.89
CA GLN A 135 10.16 -0.70 1.96
C GLN A 135 9.94 -2.02 2.71
N ASP A 136 10.69 -2.27 3.78
CA ASP A 136 10.59 -3.47 4.61
C ASP A 136 10.02 -3.11 5.99
N VAL A 137 8.69 -3.13 6.10
CA VAL A 137 7.96 -2.72 7.32
C VAL A 137 7.08 -3.83 7.89
N LEU A 138 7.04 -4.99 7.22
CA LEU A 138 6.22 -6.14 7.59
C LEU A 138 7.16 -7.29 7.90
N GLU A 139 7.05 -7.85 9.10
CA GLU A 139 7.85 -8.98 9.56
C GLU A 139 7.05 -10.28 9.49
N ILE A 140 7.73 -11.41 9.34
CA ILE A 140 7.13 -12.74 9.45
C ILE A 140 6.61 -12.92 10.89
N VAL A 141 5.37 -13.40 11.02
CA VAL A 141 4.78 -13.71 12.32
C VAL A 141 5.03 -15.18 12.67
N SER A 142 5.56 -15.43 13.88
CA SER A 142 5.83 -16.77 14.43
C SER A 142 4.62 -17.40 15.11
#